data_AF-A0A836WLD5-F1
#
_entry.id   AF-A0A836WLD5-F1
#
_cell.length_a   1.000
_cell.length_b   1.000
_cell.length_c   1.000
_cell.angle_alpha   90.00
_cell.angle_beta   90.00
_cell.angle_gamma   90.00
#
_symmetry.space_group_name_H-M   'P 1'
#
loop_
_entity.id
_entity.type
_entity.pdbx_description
1 polymer ?
#
loop_
_entity_poly.entity_id
_entity_poly.type
_entity_poly.pdbx_seq_one_letter_code
_entity_poly.pdbx_strand_id
1 'polypeptide(L)'
;SHIAAHTYPDFAHPSGILGFRVDIELSTCGEISPLRSLNEIFHFFDTDVVVIDYLVRGYTRAEDGSHVFMDHEVPSIARFIDPDILDQFERSERALPAFHTWQLKLLRSRIDPAEYFAPGRSVDEELLESVLEEMRTIYRHL
;
A
#
# COMPACT_ATOMS: atom_id res chain seq x y z
N SER A 1 14.05 12.08 9.50
CA SER A 1 13.31 10.80 9.42
C SER A 1 12.15 10.83 10.41
N HIS A 2 11.06 10.13 10.11
CA HIS A 2 9.94 9.92 11.04
C HIS A 2 9.10 8.74 10.57
N ILE A 3 8.22 8.27 11.46
CA ILE A 3 7.16 7.32 11.17
C ILE A 3 5.87 7.94 11.71
N ALA A 4 4.84 8.04 10.89
CA ALA A 4 3.52 8.52 11.28
C ALA A 4 2.45 7.57 10.74
N ALA A 5 1.38 7.39 11.50
CA ALA A 5 0.24 6.58 11.10
C ALA A 5 -1.08 7.27 11.48
N HIS A 6 -2.04 7.27 10.56
CA HIS A 6 -3.39 7.77 10.79
C HIS A 6 -4.39 6.65 10.47
N THR A 7 -5.18 6.27 11.47
CA THR A 7 -6.17 5.19 11.34
C THR A 7 -7.58 5.75 11.29
N TYR A 8 -8.39 5.22 10.38
CA TYR A 8 -9.78 5.60 10.14
C TYR A 8 -10.63 4.34 10.18
N PRO A 9 -11.04 3.89 11.37
CA PRO A 9 -11.96 2.77 11.46
C PRO A 9 -13.38 3.21 11.12
N ASP A 10 -14.09 2.43 10.31
CA ASP A 10 -15.49 2.65 9.99
C ASP A 10 -16.37 1.63 10.72
N PHE A 11 -16.62 1.91 12.01
CA PHE A 11 -17.48 1.10 12.86
C PHE A 11 -18.97 1.43 12.73
N ALA A 12 -19.32 2.49 12.00
CA ALA A 12 -20.66 3.10 12.02
C ALA A 12 -21.53 2.71 10.81
N HIS A 13 -21.06 1.83 9.93
CA HIS A 13 -21.81 1.44 8.75
C HIS A 13 -23.15 0.77 9.16
N PRO A 14 -24.32 1.34 8.82
CA PRO A 14 -25.63 0.85 9.28
C PRO A 14 -25.91 -0.60 8.89
N SER A 15 -25.28 -1.07 7.82
CA SER A 15 -25.38 -2.44 7.33
C SER A 15 -24.21 -3.35 7.73
N GLY A 16 -23.38 -2.95 8.70
CA GLY A 16 -22.49 -3.85 9.45
C GLY A 16 -21.25 -4.38 8.71
N ILE A 17 -20.80 -3.68 7.67
CA ILE A 17 -19.46 -3.88 7.10
C ILE A 17 -18.48 -3.04 7.90
N LEU A 18 -17.40 -3.67 8.33
CA LEU A 18 -16.34 -3.05 9.12
C LEU A 18 -15.18 -2.72 8.21
N GLY A 19 -15.06 -1.45 7.83
CA GLY A 19 -13.91 -0.94 7.09
C GLY A 19 -12.80 -0.49 8.05
N PHE A 20 -11.55 -0.68 7.66
CA PHE A 20 -10.41 -0.09 8.35
C PHE A 20 -9.43 0.47 7.32
N ARG A 21 -9.18 1.77 7.41
CA ARG A 21 -8.14 2.42 6.63
C ARG A 21 -7.00 2.87 7.54
N VAL A 22 -5.78 2.69 7.06
CA VAL A 22 -4.58 3.26 7.67
C VAL A 22 -3.74 3.96 6.62
N ASP A 23 -3.32 5.18 6.90
CA ASP A 23 -2.33 5.92 6.12
C ASP A 23 -1.02 5.91 6.90
N ILE A 24 0.07 5.44 6.28
CA ILE A 24 1.39 5.33 6.91
C ILE A 24 2.42 6.17 6.14
N GLU A 25 3.07 7.12 6.81
CA GLU A 25 4.23 7.82 6.27
C GLU A 25 5.51 7.29 6.93
N LEU A 26 6.41 6.72 6.11
CA LEU A 26 7.72 6.23 6.55
C LEU A 26 8.82 7.02 5.84
N SER A 27 9.57 7.80 6.61
CA SER A 27 10.73 8.51 6.10
C SER A 27 11.98 8.15 6.89
N THR A 28 12.99 7.65 6.19
CA THR A 28 14.31 7.36 6.73
C THR A 28 15.34 8.39 6.23
N CYS A 29 16.55 8.34 6.77
CA CYS A 29 17.71 9.09 6.29
C CYS A 29 18.94 8.16 6.29
N GLY A 30 19.92 8.44 5.43
CA GLY A 30 21.10 7.59 5.26
C GLY A 30 20.78 6.31 4.47
N GLU A 31 21.47 5.22 4.79
CA GLU A 31 21.45 3.96 4.03
C GLU A 31 20.21 3.08 4.31
N ILE A 32 19.39 3.45 5.30
CA ILE A 32 18.20 2.68 5.67
C ILE A 32 17.10 2.99 4.67
N SER A 33 16.71 2.02 3.85
CA SER A 33 15.55 2.17 2.95
C SER A 33 14.23 1.83 3.66
N PRO A 34 13.19 2.67 3.55
CA PRO A 34 11.88 2.38 4.13
C PRO A 34 11.19 1.20 3.44
N LEU A 35 11.59 0.88 2.20
CA LEU A 35 11.05 -0.26 1.45
C LEU A 35 11.31 -1.60 2.15
N ARG A 36 12.33 -1.69 3.01
CA ARG A 36 12.64 -2.90 3.78
C ARG A 36 11.59 -3.24 4.83
N SER A 37 10.73 -2.28 5.20
CA SER A 37 9.68 -2.49 6.20
C SER A 37 8.37 -3.03 5.60
N LEU A 38 8.26 -3.11 4.26
CA LEU A 38 6.98 -3.42 3.60
C LEU A 38 6.41 -4.78 4.03
N ASN A 39 7.23 -5.83 4.07
CA ASN A 39 6.77 -7.15 4.50
C ASN A 39 6.20 -7.15 5.92
N GLU A 40 6.83 -6.44 6.86
CA GLU A 40 6.31 -6.33 8.24
C GLU A 40 4.96 -5.59 8.28
N ILE A 41 4.78 -4.58 7.43
CA ILE A 41 3.49 -3.86 7.32
C ILE A 41 2.40 -4.80 6.80
N PHE A 42 2.68 -5.57 5.73
CA PHE A 42 1.73 -6.56 5.20
C PHE A 42 1.45 -7.72 6.17
N HIS A 43 2.42 -8.13 6.99
CA HIS A 43 2.17 -9.13 8.02
C HIS A 43 1.32 -8.59 9.17
N PHE A 44 1.39 -7.29 9.45
CA PHE A 44 0.62 -6.67 10.52
C PHE A 44 -0.82 -6.35 10.10
N PHE A 45 -1.03 -5.92 8.85
CA PHE A 45 -2.35 -5.55 8.33
C PHE A 45 -2.87 -6.58 7.32
N ASP A 46 -4.09 -7.04 7.53
CA ASP A 46 -4.81 -7.76 6.50
C ASP A 46 -5.42 -6.76 5.51
N THR A 47 -4.78 -6.56 4.36
CA THR A 47 -5.09 -5.45 3.45
C THR A 47 -5.85 -5.92 2.21
N ASP A 48 -6.84 -5.15 1.78
CA ASP A 48 -7.61 -5.42 0.55
C ASP A 48 -7.19 -4.57 -0.64
N VAL A 49 -6.96 -3.28 -0.41
CA VAL A 49 -6.48 -2.32 -1.39
C VAL A 49 -5.30 -1.58 -0.79
N VAL A 50 -4.18 -1.53 -1.52
CA VAL A 50 -2.96 -0.88 -1.05
C VAL A 50 -2.41 0.03 -2.13
N VAL A 51 -2.06 1.26 -1.75
CA VAL A 51 -1.36 2.22 -2.61
C VAL A 51 -0.10 2.65 -1.89
N ILE A 52 1.06 2.43 -2.51
CA ILE A 52 2.37 2.78 -1.97
C ILE A 52 3.03 3.75 -2.94
N ASP A 53 3.29 4.95 -2.45
CA ASP A 53 4.14 5.92 -3.13
C ASP A 53 5.52 5.94 -2.48
N TYR A 54 6.56 5.71 -3.28
CA TYR A 54 7.95 5.85 -2.86
C TYR A 54 8.57 7.08 -3.53
N LEU A 55 9.09 7.98 -2.70
CA LEU A 55 9.72 9.23 -3.10
C LEU A 55 11.10 9.36 -2.45
N VAL A 56 12.11 9.62 -3.28
CA VAL A 56 13.43 10.00 -2.79
C VAL A 56 13.45 11.50 -2.54
N ARG A 57 13.86 11.91 -1.34
CA ARG A 57 13.93 13.32 -0.95
C ARG A 57 15.38 13.70 -0.65
N GLY A 58 15.79 14.85 -1.16
CA GLY A 58 17.13 15.38 -0.97
C GLY A 58 18.18 14.64 -1.79
N TYR A 59 19.41 15.14 -1.72
CA TYR A 59 20.59 14.54 -2.35
C TYR A 59 21.81 14.85 -1.50
N THR A 60 22.84 14.03 -1.67
CA THR A 60 24.20 14.36 -1.22
C THR A 60 25.06 14.76 -2.42
N ARG A 61 26.26 15.31 -2.16
CA ARG A 61 27.24 15.65 -3.21
C ARG A 61 28.39 14.66 -3.18
N ALA A 62 28.76 14.14 -4.34
CA ALA A 62 30.01 13.39 -4.51
C ALA A 62 31.23 14.33 -4.50
N GLU A 63 32.43 13.77 -4.45
CA GLU A 63 33.69 14.54 -4.45
C GLU A 63 33.85 15.43 -5.69
N ASP A 64 33.29 15.02 -6.82
CA ASP A 64 33.26 15.77 -8.08
C ASP A 64 32.16 16.85 -8.14
N GLY A 65 31.36 16.99 -7.08
CA GLY A 65 30.26 17.94 -6.97
C GLY A 65 28.95 17.47 -7.61
N SER A 66 28.90 16.28 -8.21
CA SER A 66 27.66 15.72 -8.76
C SER A 66 26.65 15.38 -7.66
N HIS A 67 25.35 15.46 -7.99
CA HIS A 67 24.28 15.14 -7.05
C HIS A 67 24.01 13.63 -7.04
N VAL A 68 24.05 13.03 -5.86
CA VAL A 68 23.72 11.62 -5.62
C VAL A 68 22.41 11.55 -4.84
N PHE A 69 21.38 11.04 -5.48
CA PHE A 69 20.03 10.94 -4.92
C PHE A 69 19.77 9.59 -4.25
N MET A 70 20.34 8.51 -4.79
CA MET A 70 20.19 7.15 -4.28
C MET A 70 21.52 6.41 -4.41
N ASP A 71 21.72 5.45 -3.52
CA ASP A 71 22.83 4.50 -3.49
C ASP A 71 22.44 3.11 -4.04
N HIS A 72 21.19 2.93 -4.46
CA HIS A 72 20.66 1.70 -5.04
C HIS A 72 19.65 1.97 -6.14
N GLU A 73 19.40 0.97 -6.99
CA GLU A 73 18.34 1.02 -7.98
C GLU A 73 17.01 0.56 -7.40
N VAL A 74 15.94 1.26 -7.75
CA VAL A 74 14.56 0.86 -7.47
C VAL A 74 13.87 0.62 -8.82
N PRO A 75 13.95 -0.58 -9.39
CA PRO A 75 13.27 -0.88 -10.65
C PRO A 75 11.77 -1.07 -10.46
N SER A 76 11.34 -1.45 -9.25
CA SER A 76 9.95 -1.71 -8.87
C SER A 76 9.86 -1.78 -7.34
N ILE A 77 8.80 -1.22 -6.75
CA ILE A 77 8.51 -1.34 -5.32
C ILE A 77 8.21 -2.81 -4.98
N ALA A 78 7.57 -3.53 -5.90
CA ALA A 78 7.20 -4.94 -5.70
C ALA A 78 8.41 -5.86 -5.45
N ARG A 79 9.63 -5.48 -5.88
CA ARG A 79 10.84 -6.27 -5.57
C ARG A 79 11.21 -6.29 -4.08
N PHE A 80 10.60 -5.44 -3.28
CA PHE A 80 10.83 -5.35 -1.84
C PHE A 80 9.72 -6.02 -1.03
N ILE A 81 8.75 -6.65 -1.70
CA ILE A 81 7.64 -7.37 -1.09
C ILE A 81 7.81 -8.87 -1.37
N ASP A 82 7.51 -9.71 -0.38
CA ASP A 82 7.54 -11.16 -0.54
C ASP A 82 6.62 -11.59 -1.70
N PRO A 83 7.11 -12.43 -2.65
CA PRO A 83 6.28 -12.98 -3.71
C PRO A 83 4.99 -13.64 -3.22
N ASP A 84 5.01 -14.33 -2.08
CA ASP A 84 3.84 -15.02 -1.53
C ASP A 84 2.75 -14.02 -1.07
N ILE A 85 3.16 -12.82 -0.66
CA ILE A 85 2.23 -11.71 -0.37
C ILE A 85 1.68 -11.19 -1.69
N LEU A 86 2.54 -10.89 -2.67
CA LEU A 86 2.14 -10.32 -3.95
C LEU A 86 1.19 -11.21 -4.76
N ASP A 87 1.34 -12.53 -4.67
CA ASP A 87 0.50 -13.51 -5.38
C ASP A 87 -0.98 -13.44 -4.95
N GLN A 88 -1.29 -12.78 -3.83
CA GLN A 88 -2.64 -12.55 -3.35
C GLN A 88 -3.32 -11.34 -4.03
N PHE A 89 -2.59 -10.54 -4.82
CA PHE A 89 -3.07 -9.27 -5.37
C PHE A 89 -2.92 -9.17 -6.89
N GLU A 90 -3.90 -8.53 -7.52
CA GLU A 90 -3.72 -7.85 -8.79
C GLU A 90 -2.88 -6.59 -8.55
N ARG A 91 -1.97 -6.27 -9.48
CA ARG A 91 -1.03 -5.16 -9.30
C ARG A 91 -0.96 -4.24 -10.50
N SER A 92 -0.77 -2.96 -10.22
CA SER A 92 -0.49 -1.91 -11.19
C SER A 92 0.66 -1.06 -10.66
N GLU A 93 1.68 -0.81 -11.50
CA GLU A 93 2.87 -0.08 -11.09
C GLU A 93 3.21 1.01 -12.10
N ARG A 94 3.70 2.14 -11.59
CA ARG A 94 4.20 3.26 -12.38
C ARG A 94 5.53 3.72 -11.80
N ALA A 95 6.54 3.85 -12.65
CA ALA A 95 7.84 4.38 -12.27
C ALA A 95 8.14 5.64 -13.09
N LEU A 96 8.59 6.69 -12.42
CA LEU A 96 9.09 7.91 -13.03
C LEU A 96 10.51 8.20 -12.48
N PRO A 97 11.54 7.44 -12.89
CA PRO A 97 12.88 7.55 -12.32
C PRO A 97 13.50 8.95 -12.46
N ALA A 98 13.16 9.68 -13.53
CA ALA A 98 13.59 11.06 -13.73
C ALA A 98 13.09 12.05 -12.65
N PHE A 99 12.02 11.69 -11.95
CA PHE A 99 11.44 12.45 -10.85
C PHE A 99 11.67 11.79 -9.49
N HIS A 100 12.39 10.67 -9.45
CA HIS A 100 12.62 9.85 -8.26
C HIS A 100 11.32 9.45 -7.54
N THR A 101 10.29 9.10 -8.31
CA THR A 101 9.00 8.64 -7.80
C THR A 101 8.57 7.30 -8.40
N TRP A 102 8.00 6.46 -7.54
CA TRP A 102 7.43 5.17 -7.89
C TRP A 102 6.10 5.00 -7.17
N GLN A 103 5.17 4.32 -7.82
CA GLN A 103 3.87 3.99 -7.25
C GLN A 103 3.53 2.54 -7.55
N LEU A 104 3.13 1.81 -6.50
CA LEU A 104 2.58 0.47 -6.60
C LEU A 104 1.17 0.46 -6.03
N LYS A 105 0.24 -0.09 -6.79
CA LYS A 105 -1.14 -0.34 -6.35
C LYS A 105 -1.39 -1.84 -6.35
N LEU A 106 -2.06 -2.32 -5.31
CA LEU A 106 -2.45 -3.70 -5.13
C LEU A 106 -3.94 -3.78 -4.84
N LEU A 107 -4.62 -4.76 -5.43
CA LEU A 107 -6.03 -5.09 -5.18
C LEU A 107 -6.12 -6.60 -4.92
N ARG A 108 -6.68 -7.00 -3.78
CA ARG A 108 -6.79 -8.40 -3.39
C ARG A 108 -7.57 -9.19 -4.44
N SER A 109 -6.97 -10.27 -4.95
CA SER A 109 -7.51 -11.09 -6.03
C SER A 109 -8.59 -12.06 -5.57
N ARG A 110 -8.52 -12.50 -4.31
CA ARG A 110 -9.45 -13.48 -3.73
C ARG A 110 -9.99 -12.94 -2.42
N ILE A 111 -11.32 -12.85 -2.37
CA ILE A 111 -12.07 -12.38 -1.22
C ILE A 111 -12.91 -13.55 -0.68
N ASP A 112 -13.02 -13.66 0.64
CA ASP A 112 -14.07 -14.46 1.26
C ASP A 112 -15.21 -13.52 1.69
N PRO A 113 -16.39 -13.60 1.05
CA PRO A 113 -17.55 -12.80 1.43
C PRO A 113 -17.86 -12.82 2.93
N ALA A 114 -17.62 -13.94 3.62
CA ALA A 114 -17.94 -14.06 5.04
C ALA A 114 -17.05 -13.18 5.95
N GLU A 115 -15.87 -12.78 5.48
CA GLU A 115 -14.93 -11.96 6.27
C GLU A 115 -15.33 -10.48 6.34
N TYR A 116 -16.18 -10.01 5.41
CA TYR A 116 -16.61 -8.61 5.33
C TYR A 116 -17.83 -8.29 6.19
N PHE A 117 -18.50 -9.32 6.74
CA PHE A 117 -19.70 -9.16 7.56
C PHE A 117 -19.45 -9.58 9.00
N ALA A 118 -20.15 -8.91 9.94
CA ALA A 118 -20.11 -9.30 11.34
C ALA A 118 -20.49 -10.79 11.53
N PRO A 119 -19.82 -11.52 12.46
CA PRO A 119 -20.11 -12.93 12.71
C PRO A 119 -21.60 -13.21 12.94
N GLY A 120 -22.13 -14.22 12.25
CA GLY A 120 -23.54 -14.62 12.35
C GLY A 120 -24.52 -13.84 11.47
N ARG A 121 -24.03 -12.86 10.69
CA ARG A 121 -24.82 -12.19 9.65
C ARG A 121 -24.71 -12.95 8.32
N SER A 122 -25.83 -13.09 7.61
CA SER A 122 -25.81 -13.60 6.24
C SER A 122 -25.15 -12.60 5.29
N VAL A 123 -24.43 -13.11 4.28
CA VAL A 123 -23.88 -12.28 3.20
C VAL A 123 -25.02 -11.54 2.49
N ASP A 124 -24.89 -10.22 2.42
CA ASP A 124 -25.75 -9.36 1.61
C ASP A 124 -25.02 -9.11 0.29
N GLU A 125 -25.47 -9.76 -0.78
CA GLU A 125 -24.77 -9.73 -2.08
C GLU A 125 -24.74 -8.33 -2.71
N GLU A 126 -25.82 -7.55 -2.55
CA GLU A 126 -25.91 -6.20 -3.12
C GLU A 126 -24.94 -5.25 -2.39
N LEU A 127 -24.90 -5.34 -1.06
CA LEU A 127 -23.97 -4.57 -0.27
C LEU A 127 -22.52 -4.98 -0.51
N LEU A 128 -22.24 -6.29 -0.60
CA LEU A 128 -20.91 -6.80 -0.92
C LEU A 128 -20.42 -6.24 -2.25
N GLU A 129 -21.24 -6.31 -3.31
CA GLU A 129 -20.84 -5.79 -4.61
C GLU A 129 -20.56 -4.28 -4.57
N SER A 130 -21.31 -3.52 -3.76
CA SER A 130 -21.04 -2.08 -3.57
C SER A 130 -19.65 -1.82 -2.97
N VAL A 131 -19.23 -2.61 -1.98
CA VAL A 131 -17.91 -2.50 -1.35
C VAL A 131 -16.81 -2.91 -2.32
N LEU A 132 -17.03 -3.98 -3.08
CA LEU A 132 -16.07 -4.41 -4.10
C LEU A 132 -15.90 -3.38 -5.20
N GLU A 133 -16.97 -2.71 -5.61
CA GLU A 133 -16.88 -1.63 -6.59
C GLU A 133 -16.16 -0.39 -6.03
N GLU A 134 -16.34 -0.07 -4.75
CA GLU A 134 -15.56 0.96 -4.06
C GLU A 134 -14.06 0.61 -4.05
N MET A 135 -13.70 -0.62 -3.68
CA MET A 135 -12.31 -1.12 -3.73
C MET A 135 -11.71 -0.99 -5.14
N ARG A 136 -12.45 -1.41 -6.17
CA ARG A 136 -12.02 -1.28 -7.57
C ARG A 136 -11.91 0.18 -8.02
N THR A 137 -12.74 1.07 -7.47
CA THR A 137 -12.70 2.51 -7.76
C THR A 137 -11.45 3.14 -7.18
N ILE A 138 -11.13 2.84 -5.91
CA ILE A 138 -9.88 3.25 -5.25
C ILE A 138 -8.68 2.78 -6.09
N TYR A 139 -8.61 1.48 -6.38
CA TYR A 139 -7.52 0.89 -7.16
C TYR A 139 -7.31 1.56 -8.54
N ARG A 140 -8.40 1.92 -9.23
CA ARG A 140 -8.34 2.55 -10.56
C ARG A 140 -7.94 4.04 -10.51
N HIS A 141 -8.39 4.78 -9.49
CA HIS A 141 -8.38 6.24 -9.53
C HIS A 141 -7.42 6.94 -8.55
N LEU A 142 -7.01 6.27 -7.47
CA LEU A 142 -5.96 6.75 -6.55
C LEU A 142 -4.64 6.13 -6.95
#